data_AF-A0AAP0BNC9-F1
#
_entry.id   AF-A0AAP0BNC9-F1
#
_cell.length_a   1.000
_cell.length_b   1.000
_cell.length_c   1.000
_cell.angle_alpha   90.00
_cell.angle_beta   90.00
_cell.angle_gamma   90.00
#
_symmetry.space_group_name_H-M   'P 1'
#
loop_
_entity.id
_entity.type
_entity.pdbx_description
1 polymer ?
#
loop_
_entity_poly.entity_id
_entity_poly.type
_entity_poly.pdbx_seq_one_letter_code
_entity_poly.pdbx_strand_id
1 'polypeptide(L)'
;MSEHEDPFCDALVIQAAIEGFTVSRILVDNGSSVNVVFKKAFDGMKVEPMRVLASDGPLFGFSGERKEVKGGVGLQVKLGGTSRNYRFVIIDAQSSYNAIFGRPLISAFRCVPSSLHQCLKFNLEGTQIRIKGDSRIARQCYVMAVNTISWLAKAEEMEKIMESLSRMEVSEEKETDDGHQAQAL
;
A
#
# COMPACT_ATOMS: atom_id res chain seq x y z
N MET A 1 28.22 -1.39 -8.89
CA MET A 1 27.82 -0.14 -9.56
C MET A 1 27.45 0.85 -8.48
N SER A 2 28.21 1.93 -8.31
CA SER A 2 27.86 3.01 -7.38
C SER A 2 26.70 3.80 -7.97
N GLU A 3 25.52 3.69 -7.37
CA GLU A 3 24.40 4.57 -7.69
C GLU A 3 24.80 5.99 -7.35
N HIS A 4 24.96 6.82 -8.38
CA HIS A 4 24.81 8.26 -8.21
C HIS A 4 23.39 8.49 -7.69
N GLU A 5 23.24 8.82 -6.39
CA GLU A 5 21.99 9.36 -5.86
C GLU A 5 21.67 10.63 -6.67
N ASP A 6 20.74 10.53 -7.61
CA ASP A 6 20.12 11.72 -8.19
C ASP A 6 19.32 12.39 -7.07
N PRO A 7 19.73 13.57 -6.57
CA PRO A 7 19.12 14.17 -5.38
C PRO A 7 17.66 14.62 -5.59
N PHE A 8 17.10 14.46 -6.80
CA PHE A 8 15.84 15.10 -7.21
C PHE A 8 14.71 14.12 -7.59
N CYS A 9 14.90 12.81 -7.47
CA CYS A 9 13.93 11.80 -7.91
C CYS A 9 13.09 11.16 -6.80
N ASP A 10 13.13 11.67 -5.56
CA ASP A 10 12.35 11.11 -4.46
C ASP A 10 10.84 11.23 -4.72
N ALA A 11 10.08 10.19 -4.33
CA ALA A 11 8.62 10.26 -4.30
C ALA A 11 8.16 11.35 -3.33
N LEU A 12 7.08 12.07 -3.67
CA LEU A 12 6.51 13.07 -2.78
C LEU A 12 5.76 12.37 -1.63
N VAL A 13 6.41 12.28 -0.48
CA VAL A 13 5.85 11.67 0.73
C VAL A 13 5.62 12.74 1.78
N ILE A 14 4.41 12.79 2.34
CA ILE A 14 4.03 13.77 3.35
C ILE A 14 3.52 13.11 4.64
N GLN A 15 3.26 13.96 5.62
CA GLN A 15 2.50 13.65 6.82
C GLN A 15 1.27 14.55 6.89
N ALA A 16 0.14 14.01 7.32
CA ALA A 16 -1.10 14.75 7.50
C ALA A 16 -1.91 14.18 8.68
N ALA A 17 -2.81 14.99 9.23
CA ALA A 17 -3.76 14.48 10.21
C ALA A 17 -4.98 13.88 9.49
N ILE A 18 -5.29 12.62 9.79
CA ILE A 18 -6.42 11.86 9.26
C ILE A 18 -7.21 11.31 10.46
N GLU A 19 -8.49 11.63 10.57
CA GLU A 19 -9.35 11.28 11.72
C GLU A 19 -8.72 11.67 13.07
N GLY A 20 -8.00 12.80 13.12
CA GLY A 20 -7.30 13.26 14.33
C GLY A 20 -5.98 12.56 14.62
N PHE A 21 -5.60 11.53 13.85
CA PHE A 21 -4.30 10.85 13.97
C PHE A 21 -3.27 11.43 13.02
N THR A 22 -2.05 11.58 13.50
CA THR A 22 -0.90 11.95 12.65
C THR A 22 -0.47 10.74 11.83
N VAL A 23 -0.80 10.74 10.54
CA VAL A 23 -0.43 9.69 9.60
C VAL A 23 0.80 10.13 8.80
N SER A 24 1.91 9.42 8.98
CA SER A 24 3.15 9.59 8.19
C SER A 24 3.17 8.61 7.00
N ARG A 25 4.19 8.69 6.13
CA ARG A 25 4.34 7.83 4.94
C ARG A 25 3.10 7.88 4.04
N ILE A 26 2.61 9.09 3.78
CA ILE A 26 1.52 9.32 2.83
C ILE A 26 2.14 9.63 1.48
N LEU A 27 1.95 8.74 0.51
CA LEU A 27 2.36 8.99 -0.87
C LEU A 27 1.37 9.96 -1.52
N VAL A 28 1.86 11.04 -2.14
CA VAL A 28 1.04 11.89 -3.01
C VAL A 28 1.18 11.38 -4.43
N ASP A 29 0.12 10.76 -4.95
CA ASP A 29 0.16 10.06 -6.23
C ASP A 29 -0.93 10.58 -7.18
N ASN A 30 -0.50 11.30 -8.21
CA ASN A 30 -1.39 11.80 -9.25
C ASN A 30 -1.85 10.70 -10.25
N GLY A 31 -1.18 9.54 -10.22
CA GLY A 31 -1.56 8.34 -10.99
C GLY A 31 -2.75 7.61 -10.39
N SER A 32 -2.94 7.68 -9.06
CA SER A 32 -4.04 6.99 -8.37
C SER A 32 -5.40 7.66 -8.59
N SER A 33 -6.39 6.87 -9.03
CA SER A 33 -7.78 7.31 -9.20
C SER A 33 -8.57 7.43 -7.90
N VAL A 34 -8.07 6.83 -6.81
CA VAL A 34 -8.71 6.78 -5.50
C VAL A 34 -7.74 7.19 -4.40
N ASN A 35 -8.26 7.60 -3.26
CA ASN A 35 -7.44 7.70 -2.05
C ASN A 35 -7.40 6.32 -1.38
N VAL A 36 -6.24 5.92 -0.87
CA VAL A 36 -6.05 4.61 -0.25
C VAL A 36 -5.63 4.82 1.20
N VAL A 37 -6.18 4.00 2.10
CA VAL A 37 -5.61 3.78 3.42
C VAL A 37 -5.28 2.30 3.56
N PHE A 38 -4.05 1.98 3.95
CA PHE A 38 -3.66 0.59 4.15
C PHE A 38 -4.22 0.09 5.49
N LYS A 39 -4.69 -1.16 5.52
CA LYS A 39 -5.43 -1.73 6.65
C LYS A 39 -4.71 -1.54 7.99
N LYS A 40 -3.40 -1.77 8.05
CA LYS A 40 -2.60 -1.57 9.27
C LYS A 40 -2.69 -0.14 9.81
N ALA A 41 -2.68 0.86 8.93
CA ALA A 41 -2.84 2.26 9.34
C ALA A 41 -4.29 2.57 9.73
N PHE A 42 -5.26 2.03 8.98
CA PHE A 42 -6.68 2.18 9.27
C PHE A 42 -7.05 1.63 10.65
N ASP A 43 -6.62 0.41 10.98
CA ASP A 43 -6.87 -0.22 12.27
C ASP A 43 -6.30 0.63 13.43
N GLY A 44 -5.14 1.26 13.22
CA GLY A 44 -4.51 2.16 14.19
C GLY A 44 -5.29 3.46 14.46
N MET A 45 -6.13 3.90 13.52
CA MET A 45 -7.00 5.09 13.69
C MET A 45 -8.26 4.79 14.52
N LYS A 46 -8.54 3.52 14.86
CA LYS A 46 -9.70 3.12 15.68
C LYS A 46 -11.04 3.68 15.17
N VAL A 47 -11.18 3.78 13.85
CA VAL A 47 -12.43 4.20 13.21
C VAL A 47 -13.49 3.12 13.44
N GLU A 48 -14.71 3.53 13.76
CA GLU A 48 -15.82 2.60 13.99
C GLU A 48 -16.09 1.72 12.76
N PRO A 49 -16.18 0.39 12.91
CA PRO A 49 -16.42 -0.51 11.79
C PRO A 49 -17.68 -0.19 10.98
N MET A 50 -18.71 0.38 11.61
CA MET A 50 -19.97 0.76 10.97
C MET A 50 -19.82 1.91 9.95
N ARG A 51 -18.72 2.67 9.99
CA ARG A 51 -18.41 3.68 8.97
C ARG A 51 -17.83 3.09 7.67
N VAL A 52 -17.46 1.80 7.68
CA VAL A 52 -16.94 1.11 6.50
C VAL A 52 -18.10 0.60 5.67
N LEU A 53 -18.19 1.11 4.44
CA LEU A 53 -19.17 0.69 3.43
C LEU A 53 -18.58 -0.42 2.58
N ALA A 54 -19.46 -1.27 2.02
CA ALA A 54 -19.07 -2.28 1.03
C ALA A 54 -18.31 -1.62 -0.14
N SER A 55 -17.33 -2.36 -0.67
CA SER A 55 -16.57 -1.91 -1.84
C SER A 55 -17.37 -2.11 -3.12
N ASP A 56 -17.12 -1.24 -4.11
CA ASP A 56 -17.73 -1.34 -5.44
C ASP A 56 -17.01 -2.37 -6.34
N GLY A 57 -16.00 -3.06 -5.80
CA GLY A 57 -15.15 -4.00 -6.52
C GLY A 57 -13.66 -3.86 -6.17
N PRO A 58 -12.78 -4.64 -6.83
CA PRO A 58 -11.35 -4.56 -6.65
C PRO A 58 -10.76 -3.31 -7.30
N LEU A 59 -9.55 -2.93 -6.88
CA LEU A 59 -8.74 -1.89 -7.52
C LEU A 59 -7.77 -2.54 -8.51
N PHE A 60 -7.56 -1.90 -9.66
CA PHE A 60 -6.58 -2.32 -10.66
C PHE A 60 -5.46 -1.30 -10.73
N GLY A 61 -4.22 -1.78 -10.65
CA GLY A 61 -3.06 -0.95 -10.87
C GLY A 61 -2.62 -0.92 -12.33
N PHE A 62 -1.59 -0.14 -12.61
CA PHE A 62 -1.15 0.13 -13.99
C PHE A 62 -0.67 -1.14 -14.72
N SER A 63 -0.07 -2.09 -14.01
CA SER A 63 0.36 -3.36 -14.60
C SER A 63 -0.75 -4.40 -14.73
N GLY A 64 -2.00 -4.00 -14.44
CA GLY A 64 -3.17 -4.88 -14.40
C GLY A 64 -3.28 -5.66 -13.10
N GLU A 65 -2.47 -5.35 -12.09
CA GLU A 65 -2.52 -6.03 -10.80
C GLU A 65 -3.87 -5.76 -10.12
N ARG A 66 -4.55 -6.84 -9.71
CA ARG A 66 -5.81 -6.76 -8.97
C ARG A 66 -5.52 -6.71 -7.47
N LYS A 67 -6.08 -5.72 -6.78
CA LYS A 67 -6.05 -5.59 -5.32
C LYS A 67 -7.45 -5.61 -4.75
N GLU A 68 -7.71 -6.55 -3.85
CA GLU A 68 -9.00 -6.63 -3.14
C GLU A 68 -9.18 -5.43 -2.22
N VAL A 69 -10.35 -4.80 -2.33
CA VAL A 69 -10.73 -3.66 -1.50
C VAL A 69 -11.65 -4.16 -0.39
N LYS A 70 -11.26 -3.94 0.86
CA LYS A 70 -12.03 -4.37 2.04
C LYS A 70 -13.29 -3.53 2.27
N GLY A 71 -13.30 -2.30 1.77
CA GLY A 71 -14.43 -1.39 1.87
C GLY A 71 -14.03 0.06 1.55
N GLY A 72 -15.04 0.93 1.51
CA GLY A 72 -14.88 2.37 1.40
C GLY A 72 -15.19 3.06 2.73
N VAL A 73 -14.45 4.12 3.07
CA VAL A 73 -14.68 4.89 4.30
C VAL A 73 -14.46 6.38 4.05
N GLY A 74 -15.32 7.22 4.60
CA GLY A 74 -15.10 8.67 4.63
C GLY A 74 -14.20 9.02 5.81
N LEU A 75 -13.02 9.61 5.55
CA LEU A 75 -12.08 10.04 6.60
C LEU A 75 -11.88 11.56 6.55
N GLN A 76 -11.88 12.20 7.72
CA GLN A 76 -11.54 13.61 7.88
C GLN A 76 -10.04 13.81 7.66
N VAL A 77 -9.68 14.61 6.67
CA VAL A 77 -8.30 14.99 6.37
C VAL A 77 -8.10 16.47 6.68
N LYS A 78 -7.06 16.78 7.47
CA LYS A 78 -6.64 18.16 7.76
C LYS A 78 -5.39 18.53 6.96
N LEU A 79 -5.51 19.50 6.07
CA LEU A 79 -4.41 20.08 5.29
C LEU A 79 -4.51 21.60 5.31
N GLY A 80 -3.38 22.28 5.58
CA GLY A 80 -3.32 23.74 5.55
C GLY A 80 -4.25 24.46 6.52
N GLY A 81 -4.66 23.80 7.61
CA GLY A 81 -5.61 24.35 8.58
C GLY A 81 -7.08 24.02 8.30
N THR A 82 -7.41 23.53 7.10
CA THR A 82 -8.78 23.09 6.76
C THR A 82 -8.96 21.60 6.98
N SER A 83 -10.09 21.21 7.58
CA SER A 83 -10.51 19.82 7.74
C SER A 83 -11.73 19.50 6.88
N ARG A 84 -11.67 18.44 6.08
CA ARG A 84 -12.80 17.96 5.25
C ARG A 84 -12.81 16.44 5.15
N ASN A 85 -13.98 15.84 4.96
CA ASN A 85 -14.14 14.41 4.78
C ASN A 85 -13.91 14.00 3.33
N TYR A 86 -13.15 12.93 3.12
CA TYR A 86 -12.88 12.37 1.79
C TYR A 86 -13.03 10.86 1.80
N ARG A 87 -13.50 10.28 0.69
CA ARG A 87 -13.59 8.83 0.53
C ARG A 87 -12.20 8.25 0.35
N PHE A 88 -11.91 7.20 1.11
CA PHE A 88 -10.76 6.31 0.97
C PHE A 88 -11.24 4.89 0.72
N VAL A 89 -10.48 4.13 -0.06
CA VAL A 89 -10.60 2.67 -0.10
C VAL A 89 -9.63 2.05 0.89
N ILE A 90 -10.06 0.97 1.54
CA ILE A 90 -9.23 0.22 2.48
C ILE A 90 -8.61 -0.96 1.73
N ILE A 91 -7.29 -0.98 1.65
CA ILE A 91 -6.53 -2.09 1.02
C ILE A 91 -5.78 -2.84 2.11
N ASP A 92 -5.97 -4.15 2.13
CA ASP A 92 -5.24 -5.07 3.00
C ASP A 92 -4.05 -5.65 2.23
N ALA A 93 -2.96 -4.90 2.23
CA ALA A 93 -1.71 -5.28 1.60
C ALA A 93 -0.53 -4.80 2.42
N GLN A 94 0.56 -5.56 2.39
CA GLN A 94 1.83 -5.10 2.94
C GLN A 94 2.36 -3.97 2.06
N SER A 95 2.44 -2.78 2.63
CA SER A 95 2.86 -1.56 1.93
C SER A 95 3.87 -0.80 2.75
N SER A 96 4.81 -0.15 2.06
CA SER A 96 5.72 0.81 2.65
C SER A 96 5.02 2.10 3.09
N TYR A 97 3.85 2.38 2.53
CA TYR A 97 3.05 3.58 2.79
C TYR A 97 1.87 3.26 3.72
N ASN A 98 1.44 4.26 4.48
CA ASN A 98 0.22 4.15 5.31
C ASN A 98 -1.03 4.59 4.56
N ALA A 99 -0.88 5.54 3.63
CA ALA A 99 -1.96 6.04 2.80
C ALA A 99 -1.43 6.56 1.46
N ILE A 100 -2.33 6.68 0.49
CA ILE A 100 -2.11 7.34 -0.80
C ILE A 100 -3.14 8.45 -0.93
N PHE A 101 -2.67 9.68 -1.14
CA PHE A 101 -3.51 10.78 -1.58
C PHE A 101 -3.55 10.77 -3.10
N GLY A 102 -4.65 10.25 -3.63
CA GLY A 102 -4.88 10.15 -5.06
C GLY A 102 -5.46 11.43 -5.65
N ARG A 103 -5.80 11.36 -6.93
CA ARG A 103 -6.44 12.45 -7.68
C ARG A 103 -7.66 13.07 -6.98
N PRO A 104 -8.57 12.33 -6.31
CA PRO A 104 -9.72 12.94 -5.67
C PRO A 104 -9.34 13.97 -4.59
N LEU A 105 -8.38 13.64 -3.72
CA LEU A 105 -7.88 14.59 -2.71
C LEU A 105 -7.09 15.73 -3.35
N ILE A 106 -6.17 15.41 -4.26
CA ILE A 106 -5.34 16.40 -4.96
C ILE A 106 -6.23 17.43 -5.66
N SER A 107 -7.26 16.98 -6.39
CA SER A 107 -8.20 17.85 -7.09
C SER A 107 -9.06 18.66 -6.13
N ALA A 108 -9.57 18.05 -5.05
CA ALA A 108 -10.46 18.73 -4.11
C ALA A 108 -9.78 19.89 -3.36
N PHE A 109 -8.49 19.73 -3.01
CA PHE A 109 -7.69 20.80 -2.43
C PHE A 109 -6.99 21.68 -3.48
N ARG A 110 -7.20 21.43 -4.79
CA ARG A 110 -6.52 22.11 -5.90
C ARG A 110 -4.99 22.08 -5.71
N CYS A 111 -4.49 20.95 -5.24
CA CYS A 111 -3.08 20.76 -4.98
C CYS A 111 -2.27 20.63 -6.26
N VAL A 112 -1.07 21.20 -6.23
CA VAL A 112 -0.01 21.03 -7.20
C VAL A 112 1.12 20.25 -6.51
N PRO A 113 1.16 18.91 -6.65
CA PRO A 113 2.29 18.12 -6.20
C PRO A 113 3.52 18.45 -7.05
N SER A 114 4.66 18.63 -6.41
CA SER A 114 5.92 18.92 -7.09
C SER A 114 7.02 18.03 -6.52
N SER A 115 7.45 17.03 -7.30
CA SER A 115 8.64 16.21 -7.01
C SER A 115 9.91 17.07 -6.97
N LEU A 116 10.08 18.00 -7.92
CA LEU A 116 11.26 18.88 -7.97
C LEU A 116 11.47 19.66 -6.67
N HIS A 117 10.42 20.33 -6.19
CA HIS A 117 10.47 21.13 -4.95
C HIS A 117 10.14 20.34 -3.67
N GLN A 118 9.92 19.02 -3.79
CA GLN A 118 9.49 18.12 -2.71
C GLN A 118 8.40 18.74 -1.83
N CYS A 119 7.29 19.15 -2.44
CA CYS A 119 6.17 19.73 -1.70
C CYS A 119 4.83 19.61 -2.42
N LEU A 120 3.77 19.63 -1.62
CA LEU A 120 2.40 19.81 -2.06
C LEU A 120 2.02 21.29 -1.88
N LYS A 121 1.72 22.00 -2.97
CA LYS A 121 1.31 23.40 -2.94
C LYS A 121 -0.19 23.51 -3.20
N PHE A 122 -0.88 24.43 -2.54
CA PHE A 122 -2.27 24.77 -2.87
C PHE A 122 -2.60 26.16 -2.35
N ASN A 123 -3.67 26.77 -2.85
CA ASN A 123 -4.16 28.05 -2.35
C ASN A 123 -5.38 27.81 -1.45
N LEU A 124 -5.34 28.38 -0.25
CA LEU A 124 -6.45 28.40 0.69
C LEU A 124 -6.78 29.87 0.98
N GLU A 125 -7.99 30.32 0.60
CA GLU A 125 -8.47 31.68 0.87
C GLU A 125 -7.49 32.79 0.43
N GLY A 126 -6.87 32.61 -0.74
CA GLY A 126 -5.88 33.55 -1.29
C GLY A 126 -4.46 33.40 -0.71
N THR A 127 -4.27 32.59 0.34
CA THR A 127 -2.96 32.28 0.91
C THR A 127 -2.39 31.01 0.26
N GLN A 128 -1.17 31.09 -0.27
CA GLN A 128 -0.46 29.92 -0.74
C GLN A 128 0.05 29.09 0.43
N ILE A 129 -0.44 27.86 0.54
CA ILE A 129 0.02 26.87 1.50
C ILE A 129 1.00 25.92 0.82
N ARG A 130 2.10 25.63 1.52
CA ARG A 130 3.10 24.64 1.10
C ARG A 130 3.27 23.60 2.20
N ILE A 131 2.95 22.35 1.88
CA ILE A 131 3.27 21.20 2.73
C ILE A 131 4.56 20.59 2.20
N LYS A 132 5.61 20.60 3.02
CA LYS A 132 6.92 20.04 2.66
C LYS A 132 6.85 18.51 2.69
N GLY A 133 7.39 17.88 1.66
CA GLY A 133 7.64 16.44 1.64
C GLY A 133 8.83 16.06 2.50
N ASP A 134 8.87 14.81 2.93
CA ASP A 134 9.98 14.22 3.68
C ASP A 134 10.72 13.22 2.79
N SER A 135 11.76 13.71 2.11
CA SER A 135 12.64 12.92 1.24
C SER A 135 13.30 11.75 1.97
N ARG A 136 13.66 11.92 3.25
CA ARG A 136 14.28 10.85 4.04
C ARG A 136 13.28 9.72 4.25
N ILE A 137 12.04 10.05 4.60
CA ILE A 137 10.96 9.06 4.70
C ILE A 137 10.65 8.44 3.33
N ALA A 138 10.68 9.20 2.24
CA ALA A 138 10.50 8.67 0.90
C ALA A 138 11.52 7.57 0.55
N ARG A 139 12.81 7.81 0.81
CA ARG A 139 13.88 6.81 0.62
C ARG A 139 13.70 5.60 1.53
N GLN A 140 13.31 5.80 2.79
CA GLN A 140 13.00 4.70 3.69
C GLN A 140 11.82 3.85 3.17
N CYS A 141 10.78 4.48 2.64
CA CYS A 141 9.66 3.78 2.02
C CYS A 141 10.11 2.97 0.81
N TYR A 142 10.99 3.53 -0.04
CA TYR A 142 11.56 2.82 -1.18
C TYR A 142 12.32 1.56 -0.74
N VAL A 143 13.25 1.68 0.22
CA VAL A 143 14.01 0.54 0.74
C VAL A 143 13.08 -0.52 1.36
N MET A 144 12.05 -0.11 2.11
CA MET A 144 11.04 -1.02 2.66
C MET A 144 10.25 -1.75 1.58
N ALA A 145 9.89 -1.07 0.49
CA ALA A 145 9.18 -1.69 -0.62
C ALA A 145 10.04 -2.74 -1.34
N VAL A 146 11.30 -2.41 -1.65
CA VAL A 146 12.26 -3.34 -2.27
C VAL A 146 12.47 -4.58 -1.39
N ASN A 147 12.65 -4.39 -0.08
CA ASN A 147 12.82 -5.50 0.86
C ASN A 147 11.57 -6.37 0.95
N THR A 148 10.37 -5.76 0.91
CA THR A 148 9.09 -6.49 0.93
C THR A 148 8.95 -7.35 -0.32
N ILE A 149 9.27 -6.81 -1.51
CA ILE A 149 9.26 -7.57 -2.77
C ILE A 149 10.24 -8.75 -2.71
N SER A 150 11.47 -8.52 -2.21
CA SER A 150 12.45 -9.60 -2.03
C SER A 150 11.94 -10.69 -1.09
N TRP A 151 11.26 -10.31 0.00
CA TRP A 151 10.69 -11.26 0.95
C TRP A 151 9.55 -12.07 0.35
N LEU A 152 8.63 -11.42 -0.38
CA LEU A 152 7.52 -12.07 -1.05
C LEU A 152 8.00 -13.08 -2.10
N ALA A 153 9.00 -12.71 -2.91
CA ALA A 153 9.60 -13.62 -3.89
C ALA A 153 10.18 -14.89 -3.23
N LYS A 154 10.88 -14.74 -2.10
CA LYS A 154 11.40 -15.88 -1.33
C LYS A 154 10.29 -16.73 -0.70
N ALA A 155 9.22 -16.11 -0.24
CA ALA A 155 8.07 -16.83 0.35
C ALA A 155 7.36 -17.68 -0.70
N GLU A 156 7.11 -17.14 -1.90
CA GLU A 156 6.54 -17.90 -3.03
C GLU A 156 7.45 -19.06 -3.47
N GLU A 157 8.77 -18.86 -3.47
CA GLU A 157 9.73 -19.93 -3.76
C GLU A 157 9.69 -21.04 -2.70
N MET A 158 9.63 -20.67 -1.42
CA MET A 158 9.52 -21.62 -0.31
C MET A 158 8.21 -22.42 -0.36
N GLU A 159 7.10 -21.79 -0.72
CA GLU A 159 5.80 -22.47 -0.87
C GLU A 159 5.87 -23.54 -1.97
N LYS A 160 6.48 -23.23 -3.11
CA LYS A 160 6.72 -24.22 -4.19
C LYS A 160 7.60 -25.39 -3.73
N ILE A 161 8.63 -25.12 -2.92
CA ILE A 161 9.50 -26.17 -2.37
C ILE A 161 8.69 -27.06 -1.41
N MET A 162 7.93 -26.48 -0.49
CA MET A 162 7.10 -27.24 0.44
C MET A 162 6.05 -28.10 -0.28
N GLU A 163 5.38 -27.57 -1.31
CA GLU A 163 4.46 -28.37 -2.13
C GLU A 163 5.14 -29.49 -2.93
N SER A 164 6.42 -29.32 -3.27
CA SER A 164 7.18 -30.35 -3.98
C SER A 164 7.60 -31.46 -3.03
N LEU A 165 8.07 -31.11 -1.84
CA LEU A 165 8.41 -32.06 -0.78
C LEU A 165 7.19 -32.86 -0.32
N SER A 166 6.04 -32.22 -0.11
CA SER A 166 4.81 -32.92 0.26
C SER A 166 4.32 -33.87 -0.85
N ARG A 167 4.50 -33.52 -2.13
CA ARG A 167 4.21 -34.42 -3.26
C ARG A 167 5.15 -35.64 -3.30
N MET A 168 6.42 -35.47 -2.93
CA MET A 168 7.39 -36.56 -2.88
C MET A 168 7.09 -37.53 -1.73
N GLU A 169 6.76 -37.03 -0.54
CA GLU A 169 6.37 -37.86 0.61
C GLU A 169 5.12 -38.71 0.30
N VAL A 170 4.11 -38.12 -0.36
CA VAL A 170 2.89 -38.86 -0.77
C VAL A 170 3.17 -39.92 -1.85
N SER A 171 4.19 -39.73 -2.69
CA SER A 171 4.58 -40.75 -3.68
C SER A 171 5.34 -41.92 -3.06
N GLU A 172 6.20 -41.67 -2.06
CA GLU A 172 6.93 -42.73 -1.37
C GLU A 172 5.98 -43.62 -0.54
N GLU A 173 4.96 -43.05 0.11
CA GLU A 173 3.96 -43.85 0.85
C GLU A 173 3.11 -44.75 -0.05
N LYS A 174 2.78 -44.32 -1.28
CA LYS A 174 2.01 -45.14 -2.24
C LYS A 174 2.81 -46.31 -2.80
N GLU A 175 4.12 -46.16 -3.01
CA GLU A 175 4.96 -47.27 -3.46
C GLU A 175 5.13 -48.35 -2.37
N THR A 176 4.99 -48.00 -1.09
CA THR A 176 5.11 -48.98 0.00
C THR A 176 3.86 -49.84 0.25
N ASP A 177 2.67 -49.41 -0.19
CA ASP A 177 1.40 -50.14 0.03
C ASP A 177 1.11 -51.19 -1.07
N ASP A 178 1.61 -50.99 -2.29
CA ASP A 178 1.44 -51.94 -3.41
C ASP A 178 2.37 -53.17 -3.32
N GLY A 179 3.28 -53.23 -2.33
CA GLY A 179 4.27 -54.29 -2.17
C GLY A 179 3.80 -55.58 -1.46
N HIS A 180 2.58 -55.64 -0.92
CA HIS A 180 2.11 -56.75 -0.06
C HIS A 180 1.11 -57.73 -0.71
N GLN A 181 1.07 -57.84 -2.05
CA GLN A 181 0.31 -58.91 -2.72
C GLN A 181 1.16 -59.71 -3.71
N ALA A 182 2.14 -60.46 -3.21
CA ALA A 182 2.69 -61.60 -3.95
C ALA A 182 3.33 -62.63 -3.00
N GLN A 183 2.57 -63.65 -2.59
CA GLN A 183 2.98 -65.06 -2.53
C GLN A 183 1.96 -65.88 -1.71
N ALA A 184 1.06 -66.55 -2.41
CA ALA A 184 0.34 -67.72 -1.90
C ALA A 184 -0.03 -68.62 -3.11
N LEU A 185 0.91 -69.46 -3.52
CA LEU A 185 0.67 -70.70 -4.26
C LEU A 185 1.61 -71.77 -3.73
#